data_AF-A0A7J2JRL3-F1
#
_entry.id   AF-A0A7J2JRL3-F1
#
_cell.length_a   1.000
_cell.length_b   1.000
_cell.length_c   1.000
_cell.angle_alpha   90.00
_cell.angle_beta   90.00
_cell.angle_gamma   90.00
#
_symmetry.space_group_name_H-M   'P 1'
#
loop_
_entity.id
_entity.type
_entity.pdbx_description
1 polymer ?
#
loop_
_entity_poly.entity_id
_entity_poly.type
_entity_poly.pdbx_seq_one_letter_code
_entity_poly.pdbx_strand_id
1 'polypeptide(L)'
;MRPIGVVEKVTNSRNFLVRYRGPVEYDPKDLKVVDEELRVVGVVRDVIGPVDAPFFLVKVTIPIDEARSYVGRRLYLLEPPSLLARKLRNSG
;
A
#
# COMPACT_ATOMS: atom_id res chain seq x y z
N MET A 1 -6.67 4.05 8.58
CA MET A 1 -5.57 3.50 7.76
C MET A 1 -5.66 1.98 7.80
N ARG A 2 -5.36 1.30 6.69
CA ARG A 2 -5.42 -0.17 6.60
C ARG A 2 -4.03 -0.73 6.31
N PRO A 3 -3.51 -1.72 7.05
CA PRO A 3 -2.21 -2.31 6.74
C PRO A 3 -2.23 -2.98 5.37
N ILE A 4 -1.25 -2.69 4.53
CA ILE A 4 -1.08 -3.32 3.20
C ILE A 4 0.10 -4.28 3.15
N GLY A 5 0.91 -4.33 4.20
CA GLY A 5 1.95 -5.35 4.36
C GLY A 5 3.34 -4.76 4.52
N VAL A 6 4.34 -5.59 4.24
CA VAL A 6 5.76 -5.28 4.44
C VAL A 6 6.45 -5.04 3.10
N VAL A 7 7.30 -4.02 3.04
CA VAL A 7 8.12 -3.74 1.85
C VAL A 7 9.16 -4.84 1.67
N GLU A 8 9.06 -5.56 0.57
CA GLU A 8 10.01 -6.62 0.21
C GLU A 8 11.28 -6.03 -0.43
N LYS A 9 11.11 -5.06 -1.33
CA LYS A 9 12.21 -4.34 -1.98
C LYS A 9 11.74 -3.03 -2.59
N VAL A 10 12.72 -2.18 -2.91
CA VAL A 10 12.55 -1.09 -3.87
C VAL A 10 12.93 -1.60 -5.26
N THR A 11 12.03 -1.48 -6.23
CA THR A 11 12.29 -1.94 -7.61
C THR A 11 13.14 -0.93 -8.39
N ASN A 12 13.77 -1.38 -9.49
CA ASN A 12 14.54 -0.50 -10.38
C ASN A 12 13.70 0.65 -10.95
N SER A 13 12.39 0.43 -11.13
CA SER A 13 11.42 1.45 -11.57
C SER A 13 10.92 2.35 -10.43
N ARG A 14 11.60 2.35 -9.27
CA ARG A 14 11.32 3.17 -8.08
C ARG A 14 9.93 2.96 -7.49
N ASN A 15 9.57 1.70 -7.28
CA ASN A 15 8.36 1.33 -6.54
C ASN A 15 8.72 0.53 -5.28
N PHE A 16 7.94 0.67 -4.21
CA PHE A 16 7.90 -0.37 -3.20
C PHE A 16 7.11 -1.55 -3.75
N LEU A 17 7.69 -2.74 -3.63
CA LEU A 17 6.96 -3.99 -3.76
C LEU A 17 6.54 -4.43 -2.36
N VAL A 18 5.24 -4.38 -2.06
CA VAL A 18 4.70 -4.66 -0.72
C VAL A 18 3.90 -5.94 -0.76
N ARG A 19 4.29 -6.92 0.06
CA ARG A 19 3.62 -8.22 0.11
C ARG A 19 2.37 -8.13 1.00
N TYR A 20 1.20 -8.38 0.43
CA TYR A 20 -0.07 -8.41 1.14
C TYR A 20 -0.59 -9.84 1.30
N ARG A 21 -1.18 -10.14 2.45
CA ARG A 21 -1.76 -11.45 2.78
C ARG A 21 -3.23 -11.25 3.14
N GLY A 22 -4.04 -11.01 2.12
CA GLY A 22 -5.47 -10.81 2.29
C GLY A 22 -6.16 -10.46 0.96
N PRO A 23 -7.50 -10.42 0.96
CA PRO A 23 -8.26 -10.04 -0.21
C PRO A 23 -8.13 -8.54 -0.48
N VAL A 24 -8.04 -8.19 -1.76
CA VAL A 24 -8.15 -6.81 -2.24
C VAL A 24 -9.61 -6.56 -2.59
N GLU A 25 -10.33 -5.91 -1.68
CA GLU A 25 -11.79 -5.74 -1.73
C GLU A 25 -12.24 -4.71 -2.79
N TYR A 26 -11.34 -3.85 -3.26
CA TYR A 26 -11.62 -2.78 -4.21
C TYR A 26 -10.32 -2.32 -4.87
N ASP A 27 -10.42 -1.62 -6.01
CA ASP A 27 -9.25 -1.05 -6.70
C ASP A 27 -8.61 0.06 -5.85
N PRO A 28 -7.39 -0.16 -5.31
CA PRO A 28 -6.73 0.81 -4.45
C PRO A 28 -5.86 1.81 -5.23
N LYS A 29 -5.90 1.81 -6.57
CA LYS A 29 -5.10 2.69 -7.41
C LYS A 29 -5.25 4.16 -7.00
N ASP A 30 -4.13 4.88 -7.08
CA ASP A 30 -3.97 6.29 -6.73
C ASP A 30 -4.20 6.65 -5.25
N LEU A 31 -4.56 5.69 -4.39
CA LEU A 31 -4.64 5.92 -2.95
C LEU A 31 -3.26 6.13 -2.34
N LYS A 32 -3.20 7.03 -1.36
CA LYS A 32 -1.98 7.37 -0.63
C LYS A 32 -1.54 6.21 0.26
N VAL A 33 -0.24 5.96 0.26
CA VAL A 33 0.41 4.99 1.13
C VAL A 33 1.25 5.75 2.15
N VAL A 34 1.10 5.38 3.42
CA VAL A 34 1.74 6.00 4.57
C VAL A 34 2.53 4.99 5.39
N ASP A 35 3.46 5.49 6.18
CA ASP A 35 4.16 4.73 7.22
C ASP A 35 3.39 4.74 8.56
N GLU A 36 4.02 4.23 9.62
CA GLU A 36 3.45 4.20 10.97
C GLU A 36 3.29 5.57 11.62
N GLU A 37 4.05 6.58 11.15
CA GLU A 37 3.99 7.96 11.61
C GLU A 37 3.05 8.82 10.75
N LEU A 38 2.23 8.20 9.90
CA LEU A 38 1.33 8.88 8.95
C LEU A 38 2.02 9.74 7.89
N ARG A 39 3.32 9.55 7.66
CA ARG A 39 4.03 10.23 6.57
C ARG A 39 3.68 9.58 5.25
N VAL A 40 3.37 10.38 4.23
CA VAL A 40 3.08 9.88 2.89
C VAL A 40 4.39 9.44 2.23
N VAL A 41 4.50 8.15 1.93
CA VAL A 41 5.69 7.55 1.31
C VAL A 41 5.49 7.22 -0.17
N GLY A 42 4.23 7.18 -0.62
CA GLY A 42 3.91 6.90 -2.01
C GLY A 42 2.43 6.88 -2.33
N VAL A 43 2.13 6.40 -3.54
CA VAL A 43 0.77 6.15 -4.03
C VAL A 43 0.69 4.77 -4.66
N VAL A 44 -0.44 4.09 -4.50
CA VAL A 44 -0.66 2.79 -5.15
C VAL A 44 -0.71 2.99 -6.66
N ARG A 45 0.15 2.27 -7.37
CA ARG A 45 0.19 2.25 -8.84
C ARG A 45 -0.60 1.08 -9.40
N ASP A 46 -0.46 -0.09 -8.78
CA ASP A 46 -1.08 -1.33 -9.24
C ASP A 46 -1.11 -2.39 -8.12
N VAL A 47 -1.91 -3.44 -8.34
CA VAL A 47 -1.93 -4.66 -7.54
C VAL A 47 -1.68 -5.84 -8.48
N ILE A 48 -0.60 -6.58 -8.22
CA ILE A 48 -0.13 -7.65 -9.11
C ILE A 48 0.06 -8.97 -8.37
N GLY A 49 0.13 -10.07 -9.12
CA GLY A 49 0.42 -11.39 -8.58
C GLY A 49 -0.83 -12.19 -8.20
N PRO A 50 -0.65 -13.27 -7.40
CA PRO A 50 -1.73 -14.17 -7.02
C PRO A 50 -2.85 -13.47 -6.24
N VAL A 51 -4.09 -13.91 -6.45
CA VAL A 51 -5.28 -13.28 -5.81
C VAL A 51 -5.30 -13.49 -4.30
N ASP A 52 -4.75 -14.61 -3.81
CA ASP A 52 -4.66 -14.98 -2.40
C ASP A 52 -3.49 -14.31 -1.65
N ALA A 53 -2.45 -13.93 -2.37
CA ALA A 53 -1.25 -13.28 -1.83
C ALA A 53 -0.68 -12.23 -2.80
N PRO A 54 -1.40 -11.13 -3.07
CA PRO A 54 -0.97 -10.16 -4.06
C PRO A 54 0.13 -9.25 -3.53
N PHE A 55 0.75 -8.54 -4.47
CA PHE A 55 1.70 -7.47 -4.20
C PHE A 55 1.09 -6.13 -4.55
N PHE A 56 1.23 -5.17 -3.64
CA PHE A 56 0.97 -3.77 -3.94
C PHE A 56 2.24 -3.17 -4.55
N LEU A 57 2.08 -2.58 -5.73
CA LEU A 57 3.11 -1.75 -6.35
C LEU A 57 2.85 -0.31 -5.95
N VAL A 58 3.72 0.26 -5.12
CA VAL A 58 3.57 1.63 -4.62
C VAL A 58 4.62 2.51 -5.27
N LYS A 59 4.21 3.51 -6.05
CA LYS A 59 5.12 4.50 -6.62
C LYS A 59 5.67 5.35 -5.48
N VAL A 60 6.99 5.32 -5.31
CA VAL A 60 7.69 6.08 -4.26
C VAL A 60 7.60 7.58 -4.56
N THR A 61 7.24 8.38 -3.55
CA THR A 61 7.22 9.85 -3.63
C THR A 61 8.26 10.53 -2.75
N ILE A 62 8.92 9.77 -1.87
CA ILE A 62 10.03 10.22 -1.02
C ILE A 62 11.38 10.07 -1.72
N PRO A 63 12.47 10.68 -1.21
CA PRO A 63 13.82 10.47 -1.75
C PRO A 63 14.21 8.99 -1.84
N ILE A 64 14.93 8.61 -2.90
CA ILE A 64 15.24 7.21 -3.18
C ILE A 64 16.16 6.57 -2.13
N ASP A 65 17.07 7.35 -1.54
CA ASP A 65 17.97 6.87 -0.50
C ASP A 65 17.21 6.57 0.79
N GLU A 66 16.22 7.43 1.11
CA GLU A 66 15.29 7.19 2.22
C GLU A 66 14.42 5.96 1.96
N ALA A 67 13.89 5.82 0.74
CA ALA A 67 13.05 4.68 0.35
C ALA A 67 13.72 3.33 0.59
N ARG A 68 15.03 3.20 0.37
CA ARG A 68 15.77 1.94 0.63
C ARG A 68 15.70 1.52 2.11
N SER A 69 15.62 2.48 3.03
CA SER A 69 15.49 2.20 4.47
C SER A 69 14.13 1.63 4.89
N TYR A 70 13.13 1.67 3.99
CA TYR A 70 11.80 1.12 4.23
C TYR A 70 11.71 -0.39 3.97
N VAL A 71 12.72 -1.02 3.39
CA VAL A 71 12.74 -2.48 3.21
C VAL A 71 12.60 -3.17 4.57
N GLY A 72 11.66 -4.10 4.69
CA GLY A 72 11.30 -4.75 5.95
C GLY A 72 10.31 -3.97 6.84
N ARG A 73 9.97 -2.73 6.49
CA ARG A 73 8.97 -1.93 7.23
C ARG A 73 7.56 -2.19 6.73
N ARG A 74 6.59 -1.99 7.62
CA ARG A 74 5.16 -2.10 7.32
C ARG A 74 4.63 -0.77 6.78
N LEU A 75 3.80 -0.85 5.73
CA LEU A 75 3.10 0.29 5.15
C LEU A 75 1.58 0.14 5.27
N TYR A 76 0.90 1.28 5.17
CA TYR A 76 -0.53 1.40 5.37
C TYR A 76 -1.16 2.19 4.22
N LEU A 77 -2.37 1.81 3.84
CA LEU A 77 -3.21 2.56 2.93
C LEU A 77 -4.01 3.60 3.70
N LEU A 78 -4.00 4.84 3.19
CA LEU A 78 -4.85 5.91 3.70
C LEU A 78 -6.19 5.86 2.97
N GLU A 79 -7.16 5.16 3.55
CA GLU A 79 -8.51 5.01 2.98
C GLU A 79 -9.35 6.28 3.21
N PRO A 80 -10.03 6.80 2.18
CA PRO A 80 -10.92 7.94 2.33
C PRO A 80 -12.19 7.58 3.12
N PRO A 81 -12.82 8.55 3.80
CA PRO A 81 -14.04 8.33 4.58
C PRO A 81 -15.18 7.66 3.81
N SER A 82 -15.28 7.92 2.50
CA SER A 82 -16.30 7.33 1.63
C SER A 82 -16.15 5.80 1.48
N LEU A 83 -14.93 5.29 1.41
CA LEU A 83 -14.66 3.85 1.35
C LEU A 83 -14.92 3.17 2.69
N LEU A 84 -14.56 3.83 3.80
CA LEU A 84 -14.86 3.36 5.15
C LEU A 84 -16.37 3.28 5.38
N ALA A 85 -17.12 4.30 4.98
CA ALA A 85 -18.58 4.33 5.09
C ALA A 85 -19.26 3.23 4.24
N ARG A 86 -18.72 2.93 3.05
CA ARG A 86 -19.21 1.81 2.22
C ARG A 86 -18.98 0.47 2.90
N LYS A 87 -17.81 0.25 3.50
CA LYS A 87 -17.49 -1.00 4.20
C LYS A 87 -18.43 -1.24 5.39
N LEU A 88 -18.71 -0.19 6.18
CA LEU A 88 -19.64 -0.29 7.32
C LEU A 88 -21.07 -0.67 6.90
N ARG A 89 -21.55 -0.18 5.75
CA ARG A 89 -22.91 -0.51 5.25
C ARG A 89 -23.05 -1.93 4.73
N ASN A 90 -21.99 -2.54 4.22
CA ASN A 90 -22.02 -3.88 3.63
C ASN A 90 -21.64 -4.99 4.64
N SER A 91 -21.39 -4.63 5.91
CA SER A 91 -20.97 -5.57 6.97
C SER A 91 -22.10 -5.91 7.95
N GLY A 92 -23.32 -5.43 7.71
CA GLY A 92 -24.54 -5.76 8.47
C GLY A 92 -25.53 -6.48 7.58
#